data_AF-A9G7J3-F1
#
_entry.id   AF-A9G7J3-F1
#
_cell.length_a   1.000
_cell.length_b   1.000
_cell.length_c   1.000
_cell.angle_alpha   90.00
_cell.angle_beta   90.00
_cell.angle_gamma   90.00
#
_symmetry.space_group_name_H-M   'P 1'
#
loop_
_entity.id
_entity.type
_entity.pdbx_description
1 polymer ?
#
loop_
_entity_poly.entity_id
_entity_poly.type
_entity_poly.pdbx_seq_one_letter_code
_entity_poly.pdbx_strand_id
1 'polypeptide(L)'
;MGTWGHRIFEDDFAVDVRADYLERLSSGAPGEAVTTEMIRTYGAMDVDEEPVFWLSLAATQIEYGRLDPSVKAQALRVIDSGAAMAAWNGDPERRAVLEELRERLNGPQRKPKRVGNPKIPRLVQGDVFCFPLDDGRLGFGRVLNPERKFGWYAFYLTSSERDGELSVEQIAGSPVAFVVTCNNAGFRDRRWRVIGRLPLESHLTRPILFFHQAAGSPSCLVFDMWDVNQEGKEVPASECVGIDRWGAFSPPHVAARLKGLLAGEPDSWRLHSAPESHERK
;
A
#
# COMPACT_ATOMS: atom_id res chain seq x y z
N MET A 1 13.38 -25.66 3.85
CA MET A 1 14.09 -24.56 4.52
C MET A 1 13.06 -23.51 4.88
N GLY A 2 12.71 -23.38 6.16
CA GLY A 2 11.70 -22.42 6.61
C GLY A 2 12.13 -20.99 6.32
N THR A 3 11.20 -20.17 5.82
CA THR A 3 11.39 -18.74 5.56
C THR A 3 11.52 -18.02 6.90
N TRP A 4 12.74 -17.95 7.44
CA TRP A 4 13.04 -17.14 8.62
C TRP A 4 12.54 -15.70 8.40
N GLY A 5 11.93 -15.11 9.42
CA GLY A 5 11.42 -13.75 9.40
C GLY A 5 9.96 -13.61 8.93
N HIS A 6 9.25 -14.69 8.56
CA HIS A 6 7.81 -14.61 8.23
C HIS A 6 7.03 -13.85 9.31
N ARG A 7 7.35 -14.08 10.59
CA ARG A 7 6.66 -13.46 11.73
C ARG A 7 7.00 -12.00 11.99
N ILE A 8 8.12 -11.52 11.44
CA ILE A 8 8.38 -10.08 11.40
C ILE A 8 7.42 -9.39 10.42
N PHE A 9 6.97 -10.13 9.39
CA PHE A 9 6.07 -9.66 8.33
C PHE A 9 4.64 -10.19 8.48
N GLU A 10 4.21 -10.54 9.70
CA GLU A 10 2.79 -10.79 10.02
C GLU A 10 1.98 -9.48 10.10
N ASP A 11 2.67 -8.37 10.22
CA ASP A 11 2.11 -7.01 10.21
C ASP A 11 2.08 -6.47 8.78
N ASP A 12 0.93 -5.95 8.34
CA ASP A 12 0.73 -5.43 6.97
C ASP A 12 1.69 -4.27 6.67
N PHE A 13 1.94 -3.40 7.65
CA PHE A 13 2.88 -2.30 7.50
C PHE A 13 4.33 -2.80 7.35
N ALA A 14 4.72 -3.87 8.06
CA ALA A 14 6.02 -4.51 7.87
C ALA A 14 6.21 -5.06 6.44
N VAL A 15 5.16 -5.63 5.85
CA VAL A 15 5.16 -6.13 4.47
C VAL A 15 5.38 -4.96 3.49
N ASP A 16 4.71 -3.84 3.71
CA ASP A 16 4.84 -2.64 2.87
C ASP A 16 6.25 -2.02 2.94
N VAL A 17 6.83 -1.90 4.14
CA VAL A 17 8.22 -1.41 4.33
C VAL A 17 9.22 -2.28 3.57
N ARG A 18 9.08 -3.61 3.65
CA ARG A 18 9.92 -4.54 2.88
C ARG A 18 9.76 -4.32 1.38
N ALA A 19 8.53 -4.21 0.91
CA ALA A 19 8.23 -4.03 -0.50
C ALA A 19 8.85 -2.73 -1.04
N ASP A 20 8.71 -1.62 -0.33
CA ASP A 20 9.26 -0.31 -0.71
C ASP A 20 10.80 -0.34 -0.73
N TYR A 21 11.43 -0.88 0.32
CA TYR A 21 12.90 -1.01 0.36
C TYR A 21 13.45 -1.81 -0.83
N LEU A 22 12.84 -2.96 -1.15
CA LEU A 22 13.27 -3.79 -2.27
C LEU A 22 13.00 -3.14 -3.62
N GLU A 23 11.89 -2.42 -3.76
CA GLU A 23 11.59 -1.65 -4.97
C GLU A 23 12.67 -0.60 -5.23
N ARG A 24 12.98 0.22 -4.22
CA ARG A 24 14.02 1.26 -4.31
C ARG A 24 15.38 0.65 -4.61
N LEU A 25 15.75 -0.45 -3.96
CA LEU A 25 16.98 -1.19 -4.29
C LEU A 25 16.98 -1.71 -5.74
N SER A 26 15.84 -2.20 -6.23
CA SER A 26 15.72 -2.75 -7.58
C SER A 26 15.83 -1.67 -8.67
N SER A 27 15.55 -0.41 -8.34
CA SER A 27 15.70 0.73 -9.24
C SER A 27 17.17 1.08 -9.56
N GLY A 28 18.13 0.45 -8.88
CA GLY A 28 19.57 0.64 -9.09
C GLY A 28 20.22 1.65 -8.15
N ALA A 29 19.47 2.20 -7.20
CA ALA A 29 20.00 3.11 -6.19
C ALA A 29 20.98 2.37 -5.23
N PRO A 30 22.05 3.05 -4.75
CA PRO A 30 22.92 2.51 -3.71
C PRO A 30 22.15 2.20 -2.43
N GLY A 31 22.50 1.10 -1.74
CA GLY A 31 21.76 0.65 -0.56
C GLY A 31 21.71 1.65 0.59
N GLU A 32 22.78 2.44 0.77
CA GLU A 32 22.82 3.54 1.74
C GLU A 32 21.82 4.64 1.38
N ALA A 33 21.80 5.08 0.11
CA ALA A 33 20.87 6.10 -0.36
C ALA A 33 19.41 5.65 -0.20
N VAL A 34 19.11 4.39 -0.52
CA VAL A 34 17.79 3.81 -0.27
C VAL A 34 17.45 3.83 1.22
N THR A 35 18.40 3.47 2.08
CA THR A 35 18.20 3.48 3.55
C THR A 35 17.90 4.87 4.07
N THR A 36 18.65 5.89 3.64
CA THR A 36 18.38 7.29 3.99
C THR A 36 17.00 7.73 3.51
N GLU A 37 16.61 7.36 2.29
CA GLU A 37 15.29 7.71 1.76
C GLU A 37 14.16 7.01 2.52
N MET A 38 14.33 5.73 2.91
CA MET A 38 13.38 5.02 3.78
C MET A 38 13.23 5.75 5.12
N ILE A 39 14.35 6.05 5.80
CA ILE A 39 14.32 6.76 7.09
C ILE A 39 13.67 8.14 6.93
N ARG A 40 13.87 8.84 5.81
CA ARG A 40 13.19 10.11 5.55
C ARG A 40 11.69 9.94 5.32
N THR A 41 11.28 8.93 4.55
CA THR A 41 9.87 8.65 4.24
C THR A 41 9.09 8.25 5.50
N TYR A 42 9.70 7.41 6.35
CA TYR A 42 9.06 6.80 7.51
C TYR A 42 9.52 7.41 8.85
N GLY A 43 10.36 8.46 8.84
CA GLY A 43 10.98 9.02 10.04
C GLY A 43 10.10 9.97 10.85
N ALA A 44 8.91 10.30 10.35
CA ALA A 44 7.92 11.15 11.03
C ALA A 44 6.63 10.37 11.39
N MET A 45 6.71 9.04 11.45
CA MET A 45 5.56 8.18 11.75
C MET A 45 5.13 8.26 13.21
N ASP A 46 3.91 7.77 13.47
CA ASP A 46 3.37 7.61 14.81
C ASP A 46 4.23 6.66 15.65
N VAL A 47 4.26 6.90 16.97
CA VAL A 47 5.11 6.20 17.95
C VAL A 47 4.91 4.68 17.92
N ASP A 48 3.72 4.22 17.55
CA ASP A 48 3.36 2.80 17.53
C ASP A 48 3.87 2.04 16.29
N GLU A 49 4.12 2.75 15.18
CA GLU A 49 4.59 2.16 13.92
C GLU A 49 6.13 2.14 13.80
N GLU A 50 6.81 3.02 14.54
CA GLU A 50 8.28 3.10 14.58
C GLU A 50 8.94 1.73 14.89
N PRO A 51 8.49 0.95 15.89
CA PRO A 51 9.05 -0.38 16.15
C PRO A 51 8.93 -1.33 14.96
N VAL A 52 7.78 -1.34 14.29
CA VAL A 52 7.51 -2.21 13.14
C VAL A 52 8.41 -1.83 11.96
N PHE A 53 8.59 -0.54 11.71
CA PHE A 53 9.49 -0.02 10.67
C PHE A 53 10.94 -0.48 10.88
N TRP A 54 11.53 -0.24 12.06
CA TRP A 54 12.93 -0.57 12.29
C TRP A 54 13.20 -2.07 12.21
N LEU A 55 12.31 -2.90 12.76
CA LEU A 55 12.48 -4.36 12.74
C LEU A 55 12.33 -4.93 11.32
N SER A 56 11.32 -4.48 10.58
CA SER A 56 11.06 -4.95 9.21
C SER A 56 12.16 -4.52 8.24
N LEU A 57 12.64 -3.27 8.34
CA LEU A 57 13.76 -2.77 7.54
C LEU A 57 15.04 -3.54 7.87
N ALA A 58 15.38 -3.72 9.14
CA ALA A 58 16.59 -4.44 9.54
C ALA A 58 16.58 -5.90 9.12
N ALA A 59 15.45 -6.60 9.32
CA ALA A 59 15.27 -7.98 8.88
C ALA A 59 15.46 -8.11 7.36
N THR A 60 14.88 -7.18 6.59
CA THR A 60 15.04 -7.12 5.14
C THR A 60 16.50 -6.88 4.75
N GLN A 61 17.18 -5.91 5.37
CA GLN A 61 18.58 -5.61 5.04
C GLN A 61 19.53 -6.79 5.35
N ILE A 62 19.31 -7.53 6.44
CA ILE A 62 20.06 -8.76 6.74
C ILE A 62 19.83 -9.81 5.65
N GLU A 63 18.58 -10.03 5.22
CA GLU A 63 18.23 -11.02 4.20
C GLU A 63 19.00 -10.77 2.88
N TYR A 64 19.23 -9.50 2.57
CA TYR A 64 19.91 -9.02 1.37
C TYR A 64 21.39 -8.67 1.58
N GLY A 65 21.94 -8.87 2.78
CA GLY A 65 23.36 -8.69 3.10
C GLY A 65 23.83 -7.24 3.04
N ARG A 66 22.98 -6.30 3.49
CA ARG A 66 23.18 -4.84 3.39
C ARG A 66 22.77 -4.11 4.67
N LEU A 67 22.91 -4.76 5.83
CA LEU A 67 22.53 -4.16 7.11
C LEU A 67 23.32 -2.88 7.36
N ASP A 68 22.60 -1.77 7.41
CA ASP A 68 23.14 -0.46 7.73
C ASP A 68 23.38 -0.34 9.25
N PRO A 69 24.53 0.22 9.69
CA PRO A 69 24.84 0.34 11.12
C PRO A 69 23.80 1.15 11.91
N SER A 70 23.20 2.18 11.32
CA SER A 70 22.17 3.01 11.96
C SER A 70 20.87 2.23 12.14
N VAL A 71 20.46 1.48 11.11
CA VAL A 71 19.28 0.60 11.14
C VAL A 71 19.48 -0.50 12.17
N LYS A 72 20.68 -1.10 12.25
CA LYS A 72 21.03 -2.07 13.29
C LYS A 72 20.85 -1.50 14.69
N ALA A 73 21.41 -0.32 14.94
CA ALA A 73 21.37 0.32 16.26
C ALA A 73 19.93 0.64 16.68
N GLN A 74 19.09 1.08 15.75
CA GLN A 74 17.68 1.36 15.99
C GLN A 74 16.87 0.10 16.28
N ALA A 75 17.04 -0.96 15.47
CA ALA A 75 16.36 -2.23 15.68
C ALA A 75 16.73 -2.85 17.04
N LEU A 76 18.00 -2.78 17.45
CA LEU A 76 18.42 -3.23 18.78
C LEU A 76 17.78 -2.41 19.89
N ARG A 77 17.74 -1.08 19.76
CA ARG A 77 17.07 -0.19 20.73
C ARG A 77 15.59 -0.55 20.90
N VAL A 78 14.89 -0.83 19.80
CA VAL A 78 13.47 -1.24 19.80
C VAL A 78 13.26 -2.57 20.50
N ILE A 79 14.18 -3.53 20.32
CA ILE A 79 14.15 -4.82 21.04
C ILE A 79 14.41 -4.60 22.53
N ASP A 80 15.44 -3.81 22.87
CA ASP A 80 15.89 -3.58 24.24
C ASP A 80 14.87 -2.78 25.08
N SER A 81 14.16 -1.83 24.46
CA SER A 81 13.14 -1.03 25.14
C SER A 81 11.84 -1.80 25.42
N GLY A 82 11.64 -2.95 24.75
CA GLY A 82 10.39 -3.70 24.81
C GLY A 82 9.25 -3.12 23.98
N ALA A 83 9.47 -2.03 23.24
CA ALA A 83 8.44 -1.39 22.41
C ALA A 83 7.83 -2.37 21.39
N ALA A 84 8.66 -3.22 20.78
CA ALA A 84 8.21 -4.25 19.84
C ALA A 84 7.34 -5.37 20.44
N MET A 85 7.24 -5.45 21.76
CA MET A 85 6.39 -6.40 22.48
C MET A 85 5.05 -5.80 22.92
N ALA A 86 4.94 -4.46 22.97
CA ALA A 86 3.77 -3.78 23.55
C ALA A 86 2.46 -4.17 22.85
N ALA A 87 2.44 -4.17 21.52
CA ALA A 87 1.29 -4.59 20.71
C ALA A 87 0.96 -6.10 20.78
N TRP A 88 1.87 -6.91 21.33
CA TRP A 88 1.79 -8.38 21.33
C TRP A 88 1.46 -8.97 22.70
N ASN A 89 1.14 -8.14 23.71
CA ASN A 89 0.70 -8.56 25.05
C ASN A 89 1.59 -9.63 25.71
N GLY A 90 2.89 -9.61 25.41
CA GLY A 90 3.84 -10.56 26.00
C GLY A 90 3.88 -11.95 25.35
N ASP A 91 3.34 -12.13 24.14
CA ASP A 91 3.36 -13.39 23.37
C ASP A 91 4.78 -14.02 23.38
N PRO A 92 4.94 -15.23 23.98
CA PRO A 92 6.21 -15.94 24.02
C PRO A 92 6.81 -16.19 22.64
N GLU A 93 5.97 -16.38 21.63
CA GLU A 93 6.42 -16.63 20.28
C GLU A 93 6.99 -15.38 19.62
N ARG A 94 6.35 -14.21 19.84
CA ARG A 94 6.90 -12.91 19.42
C ARG A 94 8.27 -12.68 20.06
N ARG A 95 8.42 -13.01 21.35
CA ARG A 95 9.71 -12.89 22.04
C ARG A 95 10.80 -13.74 21.37
N ALA A 96 10.49 -14.99 21.00
CA ALA A 96 11.43 -15.86 20.30
C ALA A 96 11.84 -15.29 18.93
N VAL A 97 10.90 -14.70 18.19
CA VAL A 97 11.16 -14.03 16.91
C VAL A 97 12.11 -12.83 17.08
N LEU A 98 11.92 -12.02 18.12
CA LEU A 98 12.79 -10.86 18.40
C LEU A 98 14.20 -11.28 18.83
N GLU A 99 14.34 -12.33 19.65
CA GLU A 99 15.65 -12.86 20.01
C GLU A 99 16.39 -13.45 18.80
N GLU A 100 15.71 -14.19 17.91
CA GLU A 100 16.33 -14.65 16.66
C GLU A 100 16.79 -13.47 15.78
N LEU A 101 15.98 -12.40 15.71
CA LEU A 101 16.38 -11.18 14.99
C LEU A 101 17.60 -10.51 15.65
N ARG A 102 17.65 -10.42 16.99
CA ARG A 102 18.80 -9.89 17.73
C ARG A 102 20.08 -10.67 17.45
N GLU A 103 20.02 -12.00 17.48
CA GLU A 103 21.17 -12.85 17.17
C GLU A 103 21.71 -12.54 15.76
N ARG A 104 20.82 -12.35 14.79
CA ARG A 104 21.22 -12.04 13.41
C ARG A 104 21.70 -10.62 13.19
N LEU A 105 21.17 -9.65 13.92
CA LEU A 105 21.69 -8.28 13.94
C LEU A 105 23.15 -8.27 14.39
N ASN A 106 23.53 -9.16 15.31
CA ASN A 106 24.88 -9.29 15.83
C ASN A 106 25.76 -10.31 15.10
N GLY A 107 25.15 -11.17 14.29
CA GLY A 107 25.84 -12.17 13.49
C GLY A 107 26.56 -11.60 12.26
N PRO A 108 27.33 -12.45 11.56
CA PRO A 108 28.02 -12.07 10.33
C PRO A 108 27.04 -11.72 9.21
N GLN A 109 27.36 -10.66 8.46
CA GLN A 109 26.57 -10.25 7.31
C GLN A 109 26.82 -11.16 6.11
N ARG A 110 25.75 -11.43 5.37
CA ARG A 110 25.83 -12.14 4.08
C ARG A 110 26.42 -11.21 3.02
N LYS A 111 26.96 -11.78 1.94
CA LYS A 111 27.34 -10.98 0.76
C LYS A 111 26.11 -10.26 0.20
N PRO A 112 26.23 -8.98 -0.21
CA PRO A 112 25.12 -8.23 -0.78
C PRO A 112 24.47 -8.97 -1.95
N LYS A 113 23.18 -9.26 -1.83
CA LYS A 113 22.40 -9.84 -2.93
C LYS A 113 21.98 -8.72 -3.89
N ARG A 114 21.90 -9.05 -5.18
CA ARG A 114 21.27 -8.20 -6.18
C ARG A 114 19.76 -8.37 -6.04
N VAL A 115 19.05 -7.26 -5.86
CA VAL A 115 17.60 -7.26 -6.02
C VAL A 115 17.34 -7.18 -7.52
N GLY A 116 16.74 -8.23 -8.08
CA GLY A 116 16.28 -8.17 -9.47
C GLY A 116 15.24 -7.06 -9.58
N ASN A 117 15.25 -6.31 -10.68
CA ASN A 117 14.16 -5.41 -11.02
C ASN A 117 13.16 -6.22 -11.84
N PRO A 118 12.05 -6.71 -11.26
CA PRO A 118 11.04 -7.38 -12.05
C PRO A 118 10.47 -6.30 -12.98
N LYS A 119 10.67 -6.46 -14.29
CA LYS A 119 10.14 -5.50 -15.26
C LYS A 119 8.63 -5.46 -15.11
N ILE A 120 8.12 -4.37 -14.53
CA ILE A 120 6.71 -4.05 -14.60
C ILE A 120 6.38 -3.94 -16.10
N PRO A 121 5.33 -4.62 -16.59
CA PRO A 121 4.83 -4.39 -17.94
C PRO A 121 4.65 -2.90 -18.18
N ARG A 122 4.94 -2.41 -19.39
CA ARG A 122 4.69 -1.00 -19.71
C ARG A 122 3.18 -0.76 -19.68
N LEU A 123 2.70 -0.15 -18.62
CA LEU A 123 1.31 0.28 -18.49
C LEU A 123 1.07 1.54 -19.32
N VAL A 124 -0.11 1.63 -19.91
CA VAL A 124 -0.57 2.76 -20.70
C VAL A 124 -1.95 3.16 -20.19
N GLN A 125 -2.24 4.46 -20.21
CA GLN A 125 -3.58 4.96 -19.90
C GLN A 125 -4.63 4.23 -20.76
N GLY A 126 -5.70 3.80 -20.11
CA GLY A 126 -6.77 3.03 -20.73
C GLY A 126 -6.55 1.51 -20.76
N ASP A 127 -5.39 0.99 -20.31
CA ASP A 127 -5.21 -0.45 -20.12
C ASP A 127 -6.26 -0.99 -19.13
N VAL A 128 -6.94 -2.06 -19.52
CA VAL A 128 -7.86 -2.83 -18.69
C VAL A 128 -7.13 -4.05 -18.19
N PHE A 129 -7.24 -4.34 -16.90
CA PHE A 129 -6.54 -5.46 -16.26
C PHE A 129 -7.47 -6.25 -15.35
N CYS A 130 -7.11 -7.51 -15.13
CA CYS A 130 -7.73 -8.37 -14.12
C CYS A 130 -6.74 -8.71 -13.00
N PHE A 131 -7.29 -9.06 -11.84
CA PHE A 131 -6.53 -9.49 -10.67
C PHE A 131 -7.34 -10.44 -9.79
N PRO A 132 -6.70 -11.36 -9.04
CA PRO A 132 -7.41 -12.28 -8.17
C PRO A 132 -7.97 -11.57 -6.93
N LEU A 133 -9.19 -11.97 -6.54
CA LEU A 133 -9.77 -11.75 -5.22
C LEU A 133 -9.49 -12.96 -4.32
N ASP A 134 -9.54 -12.78 -3.00
CA ASP A 134 -9.22 -13.86 -2.05
C ASP A 134 -10.20 -15.04 -2.09
N ASP A 135 -11.41 -14.83 -2.65
CA ASP A 135 -12.44 -15.84 -2.82
C ASP A 135 -12.33 -16.62 -4.13
N GLY A 136 -11.27 -16.38 -4.90
CA GLY A 136 -10.99 -17.07 -6.17
C GLY A 136 -11.61 -16.43 -7.40
N ARG A 137 -12.47 -15.40 -7.25
CA ARG A 137 -12.97 -14.61 -8.37
C ARG A 137 -11.88 -13.67 -8.93
N LEU A 138 -12.13 -13.14 -10.12
CA LEU A 138 -11.35 -12.07 -10.73
C LEU A 138 -12.06 -10.74 -10.56
N GLY A 139 -11.34 -9.76 -10.00
CA GLY A 139 -11.69 -8.35 -10.06
C GLY A 139 -11.06 -7.67 -11.27
N PHE A 140 -11.56 -6.48 -11.61
CA PHE A 140 -11.14 -5.74 -12.78
C PHE A 140 -10.83 -4.28 -12.48
N GLY A 141 -9.86 -3.73 -13.20
CA GLY A 141 -9.50 -2.33 -13.09
C GLY A 141 -9.04 -1.71 -14.40
N ARG A 142 -8.87 -0.39 -14.35
CA ARG A 142 -8.50 0.49 -15.45
C ARG A 142 -7.32 1.37 -15.06
N VAL A 143 -6.32 1.45 -15.92
CA VAL A 143 -5.19 2.37 -15.75
C VAL A 143 -5.61 3.78 -16.15
N LEU A 144 -5.62 4.72 -15.20
CA LEU A 144 -5.88 6.14 -15.46
C LEU A 144 -4.57 6.91 -15.67
N ASN A 145 -3.59 6.72 -14.79
CA ASN A 145 -2.27 7.33 -14.90
C ASN A 145 -1.20 6.29 -14.53
N PRO A 146 -0.38 5.81 -15.49
CA PRO A 146 0.65 4.82 -15.25
C PRO A 146 1.93 5.45 -14.70
N GLU A 147 1.87 5.97 -13.47
CA GLU A 147 3.08 6.38 -12.77
C GLU A 147 3.91 5.18 -12.29
N ARG A 148 5.22 5.39 -12.16
CA ARG A 148 6.17 4.30 -11.87
C ARG A 148 6.07 3.77 -10.44
N LYS A 149 5.77 4.63 -9.46
CA LYS A 149 5.66 4.24 -8.03
C LYS A 149 4.20 3.89 -7.66
N PHE A 150 3.27 4.83 -7.86
CA PHE A 150 1.85 4.66 -7.55
C PHE A 150 0.99 5.04 -8.76
N GLY A 151 0.49 4.04 -9.48
CA GLY A 151 -0.44 4.30 -10.57
C GLY A 151 -1.80 4.71 -10.04
N TRP A 152 -2.56 5.44 -10.86
CA TRP A 152 -3.96 5.74 -10.59
C TRP A 152 -4.83 4.74 -11.31
N TYR A 153 -5.71 4.09 -10.56
CA TYR A 153 -6.51 3.00 -11.07
C TYR A 153 -7.97 3.18 -10.68
N ALA A 154 -8.87 3.00 -11.65
CA ALA A 154 -10.29 2.79 -11.38
C ALA A 154 -10.55 1.29 -11.24
N PHE A 155 -11.39 0.89 -10.30
CA PHE A 155 -11.80 -0.49 -10.08
C PHE A 155 -13.29 -0.62 -10.35
N TYR A 156 -13.69 -1.66 -11.08
CA TYR A 156 -15.08 -1.84 -11.50
C TYR A 156 -15.83 -2.72 -10.50
N LEU A 157 -17.09 -2.37 -10.20
CA LEU A 157 -18.01 -3.13 -9.35
C LEU A 157 -18.58 -4.32 -10.14
N THR A 158 -17.69 -5.21 -10.56
CA THR A 158 -18.01 -6.46 -11.25
C THR A 158 -16.90 -7.48 -11.00
N SER A 159 -17.21 -8.76 -11.17
CA SER A 159 -16.27 -9.86 -11.02
C SER A 159 -16.63 -11.02 -11.94
N SER A 160 -15.68 -11.89 -12.23
CA SER A 160 -15.96 -13.16 -12.92
C SER A 160 -15.34 -14.35 -12.19
N GLU A 161 -15.91 -15.54 -12.37
CA GLU A 161 -15.30 -16.77 -11.84
C GLU A 161 -14.15 -17.28 -12.72
N ARG A 162 -14.18 -16.93 -14.00
CA ARG A 162 -13.23 -17.42 -15.00
C ARG A 162 -12.62 -16.28 -15.79
N ASP A 163 -11.37 -16.48 -16.18
CA ASP A 163 -10.67 -15.59 -17.11
C ASP A 163 -11.35 -15.59 -18.48
N GLY A 164 -11.49 -14.41 -19.09
CA GLY A 164 -12.13 -14.23 -20.40
C GLY A 164 -13.66 -14.33 -20.42
N GLU A 165 -14.32 -14.47 -19.27
CA GLU A 165 -15.79 -14.52 -19.20
C GLU A 165 -16.45 -13.18 -19.53
N LEU A 166 -15.81 -12.08 -19.14
CA LEU A 166 -16.24 -10.72 -19.49
C LEU A 166 -15.28 -10.13 -20.53
N SER A 167 -15.85 -9.56 -21.60
CA SER A 167 -15.09 -8.74 -22.54
C SER A 167 -14.67 -7.41 -21.90
N VAL A 168 -13.66 -6.79 -22.49
CA VAL A 168 -13.11 -5.52 -22.03
C VAL A 168 -14.15 -4.39 -22.09
N GLU A 169 -15.06 -4.44 -23.05
CA GLU A 169 -16.19 -3.53 -23.21
C GLU A 169 -17.25 -3.75 -22.11
N GLN A 170 -17.56 -5.00 -21.75
CA GLN A 170 -18.47 -5.31 -20.64
C GLN A 170 -17.91 -4.85 -19.29
N ILE A 171 -16.60 -5.05 -19.08
CA ILE A 171 -15.90 -4.57 -17.89
C ILE A 171 -15.98 -3.05 -17.81
N ALA A 172 -15.63 -2.35 -18.89
CA ALA A 172 -15.63 -0.88 -18.95
C ALA A 172 -17.05 -0.27 -18.81
N GLY A 173 -18.08 -0.99 -19.24
CA GLY A 173 -19.48 -0.61 -19.06
C GLY A 173 -20.02 -0.87 -17.65
N SER A 174 -19.27 -1.53 -16.78
CA SER A 174 -19.68 -1.77 -15.39
C SER A 174 -19.48 -0.50 -14.54
N PRO A 175 -20.25 -0.31 -13.45
CA PRO A 175 -20.05 0.82 -12.55
C PRO A 175 -18.63 0.85 -11.98
N VAL A 176 -18.03 2.03 -11.88
CA VAL A 176 -16.77 2.21 -11.15
C VAL A 176 -17.07 2.12 -9.66
N ALA A 177 -16.46 1.14 -8.98
CA ALA A 177 -16.56 0.97 -7.53
C ALA A 177 -15.84 2.10 -6.80
N PHE A 178 -14.57 2.33 -7.16
CA PHE A 178 -13.73 3.38 -6.59
C PHE A 178 -12.53 3.67 -7.49
N VAL A 179 -11.90 4.81 -7.27
CA VAL A 179 -10.62 5.18 -7.88
C VAL A 179 -9.62 5.40 -6.77
N VAL A 180 -8.41 4.85 -6.90
CA VAL A 180 -7.36 5.00 -5.89
C VAL A 180 -5.98 5.11 -6.51
N THR A 181 -5.07 5.68 -5.75
CA THR A 181 -3.64 5.49 -5.99
C THR A 181 -3.22 4.12 -5.41
N CYS A 182 -2.53 3.30 -6.21
CA CYS A 182 -2.07 1.98 -5.76
C CYS A 182 -0.64 1.71 -6.23
N ASN A 183 0.16 1.07 -5.39
CA ASN A 183 1.50 0.64 -5.80
C ASN A 183 1.43 -0.44 -6.90
N ASN A 184 2.50 -0.57 -7.66
CA ASN A 184 2.54 -1.45 -8.83
C ASN A 184 2.92 -2.91 -8.52
N ALA A 185 2.89 -3.34 -7.25
CA ALA A 185 3.31 -4.68 -6.85
C ALA A 185 2.48 -5.78 -7.53
N GLY A 186 1.18 -5.54 -7.77
CA GLY A 186 0.30 -6.49 -8.46
C GLY A 186 0.80 -6.84 -9.86
N PHE A 187 1.22 -5.83 -10.63
CA PHE A 187 1.79 -6.01 -11.97
C PHE A 187 3.23 -6.54 -11.92
N ARG A 188 4.04 -6.05 -10.98
CA ARG A 188 5.42 -6.49 -10.76
C ARG A 188 5.49 -8.00 -10.48
N ASP A 189 4.61 -8.49 -9.63
CA ASP A 189 4.54 -9.88 -9.20
C ASP A 189 3.70 -10.74 -10.17
N ARG A 190 3.25 -10.16 -11.29
CA ARG A 190 2.45 -10.79 -12.35
C ARG A 190 1.11 -11.38 -11.86
N ARG A 191 0.60 -10.90 -10.73
CA ARG A 191 -0.74 -11.25 -10.24
C ARG A 191 -1.82 -10.44 -10.94
N TRP A 192 -1.49 -9.21 -11.36
CA TRP A 192 -2.34 -8.37 -12.17
C TRP A 192 -1.90 -8.48 -13.63
N ARG A 193 -2.86 -8.63 -14.54
CA ARG A 193 -2.60 -8.85 -15.96
C ARG A 193 -3.47 -7.94 -16.81
N VAL A 194 -2.83 -7.22 -17.73
CA VAL A 194 -3.53 -6.44 -18.75
C VAL A 194 -4.21 -7.40 -19.73
N ILE A 195 -5.50 -7.20 -19.95
CA ILE A 195 -6.39 -8.03 -20.78
C ILE A 195 -6.93 -7.26 -22.00
N GLY A 196 -6.72 -5.95 -22.06
CA GLY A 196 -7.03 -5.15 -23.25
C GLY A 196 -6.84 -3.66 -22.97
N ARG A 197 -7.32 -2.82 -23.88
CA ARG A 197 -7.25 -1.37 -23.75
C ARG A 197 -8.45 -0.74 -24.44
N LEU A 198 -9.03 0.27 -23.79
CA LEU A 198 -10.01 1.17 -24.40
C LEU A 198 -9.65 2.62 -24.06
N PRO A 199 -10.11 3.62 -24.83
CA PRO A 199 -10.08 5.01 -24.42
C PRO A 199 -10.85 5.21 -23.11
N LEU A 200 -10.40 6.13 -22.25
CA LEU A 200 -11.13 6.44 -21.01
C LEU A 200 -12.47 7.12 -21.33
N GLU A 201 -13.51 6.70 -20.63
CA GLU A 201 -14.82 7.33 -20.66
C GLU A 201 -14.76 8.72 -20.01
N SER A 202 -15.67 9.62 -20.39
CA SER A 202 -15.65 11.02 -19.93
C SER A 202 -15.75 11.19 -18.41
N HIS A 203 -16.33 10.23 -17.69
CA HIS A 203 -16.41 10.25 -16.23
C HIS A 203 -15.08 9.88 -15.55
N LEU A 204 -14.13 9.28 -16.28
CA LEU A 204 -12.77 8.97 -15.80
C LEU A 204 -11.74 10.03 -16.22
N THR A 205 -12.13 11.00 -17.06
CA THR A 205 -11.27 12.10 -17.51
C THR A 205 -11.70 13.46 -16.96
N ARG A 206 -12.73 13.49 -16.12
CA ARG A 206 -13.19 14.67 -15.38
C ARG A 206 -12.56 14.68 -13.98
N PRO A 207 -12.62 15.81 -13.24
CA PRO A 207 -12.10 15.89 -11.88
C PRO A 207 -12.57 14.71 -11.02
N ILE A 208 -11.62 14.00 -10.42
CA ILE A 208 -11.88 12.90 -9.49
C ILE A 208 -11.47 13.40 -8.12
N LEU A 209 -12.45 13.79 -7.31
CA LEU A 209 -12.19 14.44 -6.04
C LEU A 209 -11.82 13.42 -4.97
N PHE A 210 -10.85 13.78 -4.15
CA PHE A 210 -10.52 13.09 -2.90
C PHE A 210 -10.54 14.09 -1.77
N PHE A 211 -10.75 13.59 -0.55
CA PHE A 211 -10.58 14.40 0.64
C PHE A 211 -9.51 13.83 1.57
N HIS A 212 -8.77 14.72 2.21
CA HIS A 212 -7.94 14.41 3.37
C HIS A 212 -8.51 15.15 4.59
N GLN A 213 -8.51 14.50 5.75
CA GLN A 213 -8.97 15.11 7.00
C GLN A 213 -7.95 14.80 8.07
N ALA A 214 -7.33 15.84 8.63
CA ALA A 214 -6.47 15.70 9.79
C ALA A 214 -7.29 15.21 10.98
N ALA A 215 -6.69 14.35 11.81
CA ALA A 215 -7.36 13.81 12.99
C ALA A 215 -7.89 14.93 13.90
N GLY A 216 -9.18 14.89 14.19
CA GLY A 216 -9.86 15.89 15.03
C GLY A 216 -10.23 17.21 14.32
N SER A 217 -9.92 17.37 13.03
CA SER A 217 -10.34 18.56 12.27
C SER A 217 -11.81 18.48 11.85
N PRO A 218 -12.61 19.55 12.03
CA PRO A 218 -13.99 19.61 11.52
C PRO A 218 -14.06 19.85 10.00
N SER A 219 -12.96 20.29 9.39
CA SER A 219 -12.84 20.56 7.96
C SER A 219 -12.03 19.48 7.24
N CYS A 220 -12.34 19.31 5.96
CA CYS A 220 -11.64 18.42 5.05
C CYS A 220 -10.95 19.25 3.97
N LEU A 221 -9.78 18.79 3.55
CA LEU A 221 -9.11 19.30 2.37
C LEU A 221 -9.52 18.47 1.16
N VAL A 222 -10.29 19.03 0.24
CA VAL A 222 -10.72 18.37 -1.00
C VAL A 222 -9.83 18.81 -2.15
N PHE A 223 -9.36 17.86 -2.96
CA PHE A 223 -8.54 18.15 -4.12
C PHE A 223 -8.90 17.21 -5.29
N ASP A 224 -8.60 17.65 -6.51
CA ASP A 224 -8.75 16.84 -7.71
C ASP A 224 -7.51 15.98 -7.92
N MET A 225 -7.70 14.68 -8.16
CA MET A 225 -6.60 13.78 -8.51
C MET A 225 -5.88 14.23 -9.78
N TRP A 226 -6.58 14.81 -10.76
CA TRP A 226 -5.97 15.29 -12.00
C TRP A 226 -5.26 16.64 -11.85
N ASP A 227 -5.43 17.35 -10.73
CA ASP A 227 -4.69 18.59 -10.47
C ASP A 227 -3.25 18.27 -10.06
N VAL A 228 -2.33 18.56 -10.96
CA VAL A 228 -0.88 18.35 -10.77
C VAL A 228 -0.29 19.18 -9.63
N ASN A 229 -0.94 20.29 -9.26
CA ASN A 229 -0.51 21.12 -8.13
C ASN A 229 -1.11 20.65 -6.81
N GLN A 230 -2.13 19.80 -6.87
CA GLN A 230 -2.92 19.33 -5.72
C GLN A 230 -3.35 20.50 -4.82
N GLU A 231 -3.80 21.60 -5.43
CA GLU A 231 -4.28 22.77 -4.67
C GLU A 231 -5.62 22.40 -4.02
N GLY A 232 -5.53 21.90 -2.79
CA GLY A 232 -6.70 21.51 -2.03
C GLY A 232 -7.52 22.71 -1.57
N LYS A 233 -8.84 22.56 -1.64
CA LYS A 233 -9.81 23.49 -1.07
C LYS A 233 -10.29 22.96 0.28
N GLU A 234 -10.20 23.79 1.30
CA GLU A 234 -10.80 23.48 2.59
C GLU A 234 -12.33 23.60 2.50
N VAL A 235 -13.04 22.53 2.89
CA VAL A 235 -14.50 22.45 2.89
C VAL A 235 -15.00 21.80 4.20
N PRO A 236 -16.24 22.05 4.60
CA PRO A 236 -16.87 21.31 5.70
C PRO A 236 -16.97 19.80 5.39
N ALA A 237 -16.89 18.95 6.41
CA ALA A 237 -17.00 17.50 6.23
C ALA A 237 -18.32 17.04 5.58
N SER A 238 -19.39 17.83 5.70
CA SER A 238 -20.67 17.57 5.00
C SER A 238 -20.55 17.63 3.47
N GLU A 239 -19.62 18.42 2.93
CA GLU A 239 -19.35 18.50 1.49
C GLU A 239 -18.50 17.34 0.98
N CYS A 240 -17.94 16.52 1.87
CA CYS A 240 -17.14 15.35 1.52
C CYS A 240 -17.95 14.05 1.41
N VAL A 241 -19.26 14.10 1.69
CA VAL A 241 -20.12 12.91 1.60
C VAL A 241 -20.14 12.39 0.16
N GLY A 242 -19.84 11.11 -0.01
CA GLY A 242 -19.72 10.44 -1.32
C GLY A 242 -18.37 10.62 -2.01
N ILE A 243 -17.44 11.38 -1.41
CA ILE A 243 -16.06 11.53 -1.88
C ILE A 243 -15.19 10.45 -1.23
N ASP A 244 -14.25 9.89 -1.99
CA ASP A 244 -13.28 8.93 -1.46
C ASP A 244 -12.22 9.65 -0.62
N ARG A 245 -11.87 9.06 0.53
CA ARG A 245 -10.75 9.52 1.33
C ARG A 245 -9.45 9.24 0.59
N TRP A 246 -8.56 10.22 0.55
CA TRP A 246 -7.25 10.05 -0.03
C TRP A 246 -6.40 9.04 0.75
N GLY A 247 -5.75 8.14 0.02
CA GLY A 247 -4.83 7.16 0.56
C GLY A 247 -4.06 6.46 -0.55
N ALA A 248 -2.89 5.92 -0.20
CA ALA A 248 -2.11 5.04 -1.05
C ALA A 248 -2.42 3.59 -0.69
N PHE A 249 -2.78 2.78 -1.68
CA PHE A 249 -3.23 1.40 -1.47
C PHE A 249 -2.17 0.39 -1.90
N SER A 250 -2.18 -0.77 -1.24
CA SER A 250 -1.52 -1.99 -1.71
C SER A 250 -2.50 -2.86 -2.50
N PRO A 251 -2.03 -3.74 -3.40
CA PRO A 251 -2.91 -4.66 -4.14
C PRO A 251 -3.82 -5.53 -3.24
N PRO A 252 -3.35 -6.05 -2.07
CA PRO A 252 -4.23 -6.73 -1.13
C PRO A 252 -5.35 -5.83 -0.57
N HIS A 253 -5.07 -4.57 -0.20
CA HIS A 253 -6.10 -3.63 0.27
C HIS A 253 -7.17 -3.37 -0.81
N VAL A 254 -6.75 -3.25 -2.08
CA VAL A 254 -7.67 -3.12 -3.22
C VAL A 254 -8.56 -4.35 -3.36
N ALA A 255 -7.98 -5.55 -3.30
CA ALA A 255 -8.74 -6.80 -3.43
C ALA A 255 -9.76 -6.97 -2.29
N ALA A 256 -9.35 -6.70 -1.05
CA ALA A 256 -10.22 -6.74 0.11
C ALA A 256 -11.38 -5.73 0.00
N ARG A 257 -11.09 -4.47 -0.37
CA ARG A 257 -12.10 -3.43 -0.55
C ARG A 257 -13.10 -3.79 -1.64
N LEU A 258 -12.64 -4.21 -2.83
CA LEU A 258 -13.55 -4.58 -3.91
C LEU A 258 -14.42 -5.79 -3.55
N LYS A 259 -13.84 -6.80 -2.88
CA LYS A 259 -14.59 -7.97 -2.40
C LYS A 259 -15.73 -7.57 -1.46
N GLY A 260 -15.46 -6.72 -0.48
CA GLY A 260 -16.47 -6.21 0.45
C GLY A 260 -17.61 -5.48 -0.28
N LEU A 261 -17.26 -4.59 -1.23
CA LEU A 261 -18.27 -3.88 -2.03
C LEU A 261 -19.11 -4.81 -2.90
N LEU A 262 -18.51 -5.84 -3.51
CA LEU A 262 -19.23 -6.86 -4.27
C LEU A 262 -20.17 -7.69 -3.37
N ALA A 263 -19.88 -7.80 -2.08
CA ALA A 263 -20.75 -8.43 -1.07
C ALA A 263 -21.80 -7.47 -0.49
N GLY A 264 -21.80 -6.19 -0.89
CA GLY A 264 -22.71 -5.16 -0.37
C GLY A 264 -22.31 -4.60 1.00
N GLU A 265 -21.06 -4.79 1.42
CA GLU A 265 -20.54 -4.24 2.66
C GLU A 265 -20.34 -2.72 2.55
N PRO A 266 -20.49 -1.95 3.64
CA PRO A 266 -20.22 -0.52 3.65
C PRO A 266 -18.74 -0.19 3.35
N ASP A 267 -18.50 0.85 2.54
CA ASP A 267 -17.15 1.27 2.19
C ASP A 267 -16.51 2.17 3.27
N SER A 268 -15.61 1.66 4.09
CA SER A 268 -14.95 2.47 5.14
C SER A 268 -14.09 3.63 4.59
N TRP A 269 -13.74 3.61 3.31
CA TRP A 269 -12.93 4.64 2.65
C TRP A 269 -13.74 5.76 2.01
N ARG A 270 -15.06 5.61 1.95
CA ARG A 270 -15.98 6.63 1.45
C ARG A 270 -16.74 7.24 2.61
N LEU A 271 -16.81 8.57 2.65
CA LEU A 271 -17.59 9.24 3.68
C LEU A 271 -19.08 9.07 3.39
N HIS A 272 -19.79 8.28 4.20
CA HIS A 272 -21.23 8.03 4.04
C HIS A 272 -22.12 9.04 4.77
N SER A 273 -21.59 9.71 5.79
CA SER A 273 -22.29 10.73 6.56
C SER A 273 -21.30 11.76 7.12
N ALA A 274 -21.77 12.99 7.34
CA ALA A 274 -20.97 14.00 8.02
C ALA A 274 -20.71 13.55 9.48
N PRO A 275 -19.48 13.71 10.00
CA PRO A 275 -19.22 13.46 11.41
C PRO A 275 -20.09 14.38 12.27
N GLU A 276 -20.79 13.81 13.26
CA GLU A 276 -21.56 14.59 14.22
C GLU A 276 -20.61 15.51 14.98
N SER A 277 -20.90 16.82 14.98
CA SER A 277 -20.17 17.78 15.79
C SER A 277 -20.43 17.48 17.25
N HIS A 278 -19.54 16.74 17.90
CA HIS A 278 -19.50 16.73 19.36
C HIS A 278 -19.05 18.12 19.82
N GLU A 279 -20.02 18.99 20.10
CA GLU A 279 -19.82 20.13 20.98
C GLU A 279 -19.22 19.59 22.28
N ARG A 280 -17.91 19.80 22.47
CA ARG A 280 -17.32 19.67 23.80
C ARG A 280 -17.92 20.78 24.65
N LYS A 281 -18.86 20.40 25.52
CA LYS A 281 -19.25 21.21 26.68
C LYS A 281 -18.10 21.32 27.67
#